data_AF-A0A6L9EWX7-F1
#
_entry.id   AF-A0A6L9EWX7-F1
#
_cell.length_a   1.000
_cell.length_b   1.000
_cell.length_c   1.000
_cell.angle_alpha   90.00
_cell.angle_beta   90.00
_cell.angle_gamma   90.00
#
_symmetry.space_group_name_H-M   'P 1'
#
loop_
_entity.id
_entity.type
_entity.pdbx_description
1 polymer ?
#
loop_
_entity_poly.entity_id
_entity_poly.type
_entity_poly.pdbx_seq_one_letter_code
_entity_poly.pdbx_strand_id
1 'polypeptide(L)'
;MLFSELFWKRIKAVIIDYLIMILIGVLVYEMTFNIFISCFICYPLAINKDFLNGKSIGKRIFGIQVQDLSNFKANEWKSSLRNILFIIPIEFFVIILNPKRRIGDHIARTKIGDENTFNLKSIQTELKEYRINKELIFGVIFGILNIYLLLSFYGQISSLLTK
;
A
#
# COMPACT_ATOMS: atom_id res chain seq x y z
N MET A 1 -18.93 14.47 -16.02
CA MET A 1 -17.79 13.52 -16.09
C MET A 1 -18.19 12.28 -15.29
N LEU A 2 -18.72 11.24 -15.94
CA LEU A 2 -19.13 10.02 -15.24
C LEU A 2 -17.86 9.25 -14.85
N PHE A 3 -17.63 9.04 -13.56
CA PHE A 3 -16.48 8.25 -13.10
C PHE A 3 -16.55 6.82 -13.64
N SER A 4 -15.41 6.26 -14.06
CA SER A 4 -15.36 4.90 -14.59
C SER A 4 -15.60 3.86 -13.48
N GLU A 5 -16.06 2.66 -13.84
CA GLU A 5 -16.23 1.55 -12.87
C GLU A 5 -14.93 1.26 -12.09
N LEU A 6 -13.79 1.31 -12.79
CA LEU A 6 -12.47 1.13 -12.21
C LEU A 6 -12.16 2.15 -11.11
N PHE A 7 -12.58 3.41 -11.29
CA PHE A 7 -12.43 4.46 -10.28
C PHE A 7 -13.12 4.05 -8.98
N TRP A 8 -14.38 3.62 -9.06
CA TRP A 8 -15.14 3.20 -7.87
C TRP A 8 -14.56 1.97 -7.19
N LYS A 9 -14.12 0.96 -7.96
CA LYS A 9 -13.41 -0.21 -7.44
C LYS A 9 -12.15 0.21 -6.66
N ARG A 10 -11.37 1.14 -7.23
CA ARG A 10 -10.14 1.65 -6.60
C ARG A 10 -10.40 2.43 -5.32
N ILE A 11 -11.39 3.34 -5.31
CA ILE A 11 -11.75 4.11 -4.11
C ILE A 11 -12.19 3.18 -2.99
N LYS A 12 -13.11 2.24 -3.28
CA LYS A 12 -13.58 1.29 -2.26
C LYS A 12 -12.45 0.39 -1.77
N ALA A 13 -11.56 -0.07 -2.64
CA ALA A 13 -10.38 -0.86 -2.25
C ALA A 13 -9.46 -0.08 -1.29
N VAL A 14 -9.20 1.19 -1.61
CA VAL A 14 -8.38 2.07 -0.75
C VAL A 14 -9.04 2.26 0.61
N ILE A 15 -10.35 2.52 0.66
CA ILE A 15 -11.09 2.66 1.92
C ILE A 15 -10.99 1.40 2.77
N ILE A 16 -11.24 0.22 2.20
CA ILE A 16 -11.12 -1.05 2.93
C ILE A 16 -9.70 -1.24 3.48
N ASP A 17 -8.68 -1.03 2.63
CA ASP A 17 -7.30 -1.16 3.07
C ASP A 17 -6.98 -0.20 4.23
N TYR A 18 -7.42 1.06 4.16
CA TYR A 18 -7.20 2.05 5.22
C TYR A 18 -7.89 1.66 6.53
N LEU A 19 -9.13 1.17 6.47
CA LEU A 19 -9.85 0.71 7.66
C LEU A 19 -9.14 -0.46 8.33
N ILE A 20 -8.63 -1.42 7.54
CA ILE A 20 -7.84 -2.54 8.06
C ILE A 20 -6.55 -2.04 8.72
N MET A 21 -5.83 -1.11 8.09
CA MET A 21 -4.59 -0.56 8.65
C MET A 21 -4.83 0.24 9.94
N ILE A 22 -5.91 1.03 10.01
CA ILE A 22 -6.31 1.76 11.22
C ILE A 22 -6.64 0.77 12.34
N LEU A 23 -7.41 -0.28 12.05
CA LEU A 23 -7.74 -1.30 13.04
C LEU A 23 -6.48 -1.98 13.60
N ILE A 24 -5.55 -2.39 12.74
CA ILE A 24 -4.27 -2.97 13.16
C ILE A 24 -3.49 -1.98 14.04
N GLY A 25 -3.42 -0.71 13.65
CA GLY A 25 -2.69 0.32 14.40
C GLY A 25 -3.29 0.59 15.78
N VAL A 26 -4.61 0.65 15.88
CA VAL A 26 -5.32 0.79 17.16
C VAL A 26 -5.05 -0.42 18.04
N LEU A 27 -5.16 -1.65 17.51
CA LEU A 27 -4.88 -2.87 18.29
C LEU A 27 -3.44 -2.90 18.81
N VAL A 28 -2.45 -2.57 17.97
CA VAL A 28 -1.04 -2.51 18.40
C VAL A 28 -0.85 -1.42 19.46
N TYR A 29 -1.51 -0.27 19.31
CA TYR A 29 -1.45 0.79 20.32
C TYR A 29 -2.05 0.33 21.65
N GLU A 30 -3.24 -0.28 21.66
CA GLU A 30 -3.86 -0.78 22.90
C GLU A 30 -3.00 -1.85 23.60
N MET A 31 -2.26 -2.67 22.84
CA MET A 31 -1.36 -3.68 23.40
C MET A 31 -0.05 -3.11 23.96
N THR A 32 0.42 -1.97 23.43
CA THR A 32 1.77 -1.45 23.72
C THR A 32 1.77 -0.11 24.42
N PHE A 33 0.64 0.60 24.42
CA PHE A 33 0.46 2.01 24.79
C PHE A 33 1.48 2.96 24.13
N ASN A 34 2.02 2.57 22.96
CA ASN A 34 3.10 3.30 22.30
C ASN A 34 2.78 3.56 20.83
N ILE A 35 2.52 4.82 20.51
CA ILE A 35 2.19 5.26 19.16
C ILE A 35 3.35 5.05 18.17
N PHE A 36 4.61 5.14 18.62
CA PHE A 36 5.76 4.90 17.76
C PHE A 36 5.84 3.44 17.35
N ILE A 37 5.64 2.50 18.29
CA ILE A 37 5.60 1.06 17.97
C ILE A 37 4.47 0.77 16.98
N SER A 38 3.29 1.35 17.20
CA SER A 38 2.17 1.23 16.27
C SER A 38 2.53 1.73 14.86
N CYS A 39 3.16 2.90 14.73
CA CYS A 39 3.64 3.44 13.46
C CYS A 39 4.72 2.55 12.81
N PHE A 40 5.70 2.06 13.57
CA PHE A 40 6.79 1.22 13.08
C PHE A 40 6.30 -0.14 12.56
N ILE A 41 5.18 -0.66 13.08
CA ILE A 41 4.57 -1.90 12.60
C ILE A 41 3.63 -1.62 11.43
N CYS A 42 2.74 -0.62 11.56
CA CYS A 42 1.69 -0.38 10.58
C CYS A 42 2.22 0.23 9.29
N TYR A 43 3.23 1.09 9.34
CA TYR A 43 3.70 1.77 8.13
C TYR A 43 4.35 0.81 7.13
N PRO A 44 5.28 -0.09 7.51
CA PRO A 44 5.81 -1.09 6.57
C PRO A 44 4.72 -2.00 6.00
N LEU A 45 3.74 -2.40 6.81
CA LEU A 45 2.58 -3.16 6.36
C LEU A 45 1.74 -2.37 5.34
N ALA A 46 1.52 -1.07 5.55
CA ALA A 46 0.78 -0.20 4.63
C ALA A 46 1.48 -0.06 3.28
N ILE A 47 2.80 0.13 3.27
CA ILE A 47 3.60 0.23 2.05
C ILE A 47 3.62 -1.10 1.30
N ASN A 48 3.72 -2.21 2.03
CA ASN A 48 3.85 -3.55 1.45
C ASN A 48 2.50 -4.26 1.26
N LYS A 49 1.35 -3.62 1.51
CA LYS A 49 0.02 -4.28 1.49
C LYS A 49 -0.32 -5.00 0.18
N ASP A 50 0.34 -4.65 -0.91
CA ASP A 50 0.18 -5.23 -2.25
C ASP A 50 1.20 -6.33 -2.58
N PHE A 51 2.04 -6.78 -1.63
CA PHE A 51 3.14 -7.71 -1.90
C PHE A 51 2.67 -9.02 -2.54
N LEU A 52 1.54 -9.57 -2.08
CA LEU A 52 1.05 -10.85 -2.56
C LEU A 52 0.34 -10.67 -3.90
N ASN A 53 1.05 -11.00 -4.99
CA ASN A 53 0.56 -10.92 -6.37
C ASN A 53 0.02 -9.52 -6.75
N GLY A 54 0.59 -8.43 -6.22
CA GLY A 54 0.15 -7.07 -6.54
C GLY A 54 -1.23 -6.71 -5.98
N LYS A 55 -1.65 -7.34 -4.88
CA LYS A 55 -3.04 -7.28 -4.38
C LYS A 55 -3.16 -7.21 -2.87
N SER A 56 -3.63 -6.06 -2.37
CA SER A 56 -4.18 -5.91 -1.03
C SER A 56 -5.56 -6.56 -0.86
N ILE A 57 -6.01 -6.68 0.39
CA ILE A 57 -7.31 -7.25 0.74
C ILE A 57 -8.44 -6.49 0.02
N GLY A 58 -8.45 -5.16 0.04
CA GLY A 58 -9.46 -4.37 -0.63
C GLY A 58 -9.46 -4.59 -2.15
N LYS A 59 -8.28 -4.65 -2.77
CA LYS A 59 -8.15 -4.88 -4.22
C LYS A 59 -8.70 -6.25 -4.64
N ARG A 60 -8.46 -7.28 -3.82
CA ARG A 60 -9.01 -8.62 -4.03
C ARG A 60 -10.53 -8.57 -4.04
N ILE A 61 -11.15 -7.95 -3.03
CA ILE A 61 -12.61 -7.84 -2.91
C ILE A 61 -13.24 -7.22 -4.17
N PHE A 62 -12.58 -6.24 -4.78
CA PHE A 62 -13.09 -5.55 -5.96
C PHE A 62 -12.57 -6.07 -7.31
N GLY A 63 -11.82 -7.18 -7.33
CA GLY A 63 -11.35 -7.81 -8.56
C GLY A 63 -10.40 -6.92 -9.37
N ILE A 64 -9.55 -6.15 -8.68
CA ILE A 64 -8.53 -5.30 -9.31
C ILE A 64 -7.14 -5.70 -8.82
N GLN A 65 -6.12 -5.41 -9.62
CA GLN A 65 -4.75 -5.78 -9.35
C GLN A 65 -3.77 -4.69 -9.78
N VAL A 66 -2.65 -4.59 -9.07
CA VAL A 66 -1.49 -3.83 -9.52
C VAL A 66 -0.75 -4.63 -10.58
N GLN A 67 -0.68 -4.06 -11.77
CA GLN A 67 0.02 -4.64 -12.92
C GLN A 67 1.21 -3.76 -13.30
N ASP A 68 2.20 -4.36 -13.95
CA ASP A 68 3.20 -3.60 -14.68
C ASP A 68 2.60 -2.99 -15.97
N LEU A 69 3.40 -2.23 -16.71
CA LEU A 69 2.92 -1.62 -17.96
C LEU A 69 2.55 -2.66 -19.04
N SER A 70 3.09 -3.87 -18.94
CA SER A 70 2.85 -5.02 -19.82
C SER A 70 1.60 -5.84 -19.45
N ASN A 71 0.83 -5.40 -18.43
CA ASN A 71 -0.36 -6.08 -17.89
C ASN A 71 -0.09 -7.36 -17.08
N PHE A 72 1.16 -7.64 -16.71
CA PHE A 72 1.47 -8.73 -15.78
C PHE A 72 1.40 -8.24 -14.34
N LYS A 73 1.20 -9.16 -13.38
CA LYS A 73 1.23 -8.83 -11.95
C LYS A 73 2.52 -8.09 -11.58
N ALA A 74 2.40 -6.99 -10.85
CA ALA A 74 3.58 -6.29 -10.35
C ALA A 74 4.31 -7.14 -9.31
N ASN A 75 5.64 -7.10 -9.33
CA ASN A 75 6.44 -7.69 -8.26
C ASN A 75 6.32 -6.88 -6.96
N GLU A 76 6.84 -7.44 -5.88
CA GLU A 76 6.76 -6.93 -4.52
C GLU A 76 7.45 -5.57 -4.39
N TRP A 77 8.62 -5.42 -5.03
CA TRP A 77 9.37 -4.17 -5.01
C TRP A 77 8.58 -3.03 -5.67
N LYS A 78 8.07 -3.23 -6.89
CA LYS A 78 7.23 -2.24 -7.57
C LYS A 78 5.96 -1.93 -6.78
N SER A 79 5.37 -2.95 -6.15
CA SER A 79 4.20 -2.82 -5.29
C SER A 79 4.47 -2.00 -4.04
N SER A 80 5.69 -2.03 -3.51
CA SER A 80 6.13 -1.22 -2.37
C SER A 80 6.46 0.20 -2.80
N LEU A 81 7.25 0.36 -3.86
CA LEU A 81 7.71 1.66 -4.36
C LEU A 81 6.54 2.58 -4.74
N ARG A 82 5.47 2.03 -5.34
CA ARG A 82 4.27 2.81 -5.68
C ARG A 82 3.52 3.36 -4.47
N ASN A 83 3.77 2.85 -3.26
CA ASN A 83 3.10 3.25 -2.01
C ASN A 83 3.91 4.29 -1.20
N ILE A 84 5.04 4.80 -1.71
CA ILE A 84 5.87 5.76 -0.97
C ILE A 84 5.11 7.05 -0.60
N LEU A 85 4.19 7.51 -1.46
CA LEU A 85 3.39 8.71 -1.25
C LEU A 85 2.01 8.41 -0.63
N PHE A 86 1.81 7.23 -0.04
CA PHE A 86 0.49 6.77 0.43
C PHE A 86 -0.19 7.73 1.42
N ILE A 87 0.61 8.47 2.20
CA ILE A 87 0.12 9.42 3.22
C ILE A 87 -0.31 10.77 2.61
N ILE A 88 0.07 11.07 1.36
CA ILE A 88 -0.13 12.41 0.81
C ILE A 88 -1.56 12.53 0.23
N PRO A 89 -2.40 13.45 0.73
CA PRO A 89 -3.75 13.65 0.21
C PRO A 89 -3.81 13.94 -1.30
N ILE A 90 -2.73 14.49 -1.87
CA ILE A 90 -2.60 14.78 -3.30
C ILE A 90 -2.82 13.54 -4.18
N GLU A 91 -2.48 12.35 -3.69
CA GLU A 91 -2.66 11.12 -4.46
C GLU A 91 -4.14 10.81 -4.72
N PHE A 92 -5.06 11.23 -3.83
CA PHE A 92 -6.49 11.09 -4.07
C PHE A 92 -6.95 11.97 -5.23
N PHE A 93 -6.48 13.21 -5.32
CA PHE A 93 -6.77 14.09 -6.46
C PHE A 93 -6.25 13.51 -7.78
N VAL A 94 -5.05 12.91 -7.75
CA VAL A 94 -4.50 12.26 -8.96
C VAL A 94 -5.33 11.04 -9.36
N ILE A 95 -5.88 10.28 -8.42
CA ILE A 95 -6.79 9.15 -8.73
C ILE A 95 -8.07 9.62 -9.40
N ILE A 96 -8.61 10.78 -9.00
CA ILE A 96 -9.79 11.40 -9.62
C ILE A 96 -9.50 11.75 -11.09
N LEU A 97 -8.32 12.32 -11.37
CA LEU A 97 -7.91 12.70 -12.72
C LEU A 97 -7.48 11.49 -13.58
N ASN A 98 -6.83 10.50 -12.97
CA ASN A 98 -6.31 9.31 -13.62
C ASN A 98 -6.55 8.04 -12.78
N PRO A 99 -7.73 7.40 -12.93
CA PRO A 99 -8.09 6.22 -12.15
C PRO A 99 -7.16 5.02 -12.35
N LYS A 100 -6.40 4.97 -13.46
CA LYS A 100 -5.47 3.87 -13.77
C LYS A 100 -4.11 4.03 -13.11
N ARG A 101 -3.63 5.27 -12.92
CA ARG A 101 -2.26 5.57 -12.45
C ARG A 101 -2.23 6.80 -11.54
N ARG A 102 -1.69 6.65 -10.34
CA ARG A 102 -1.31 7.74 -9.42
C ARG A 102 0.18 8.06 -9.50
N ILE A 103 0.68 9.06 -8.76
CA ILE A 103 2.09 9.49 -8.81
C ILE A 103 3.02 8.30 -8.52
N GLY A 104 2.74 7.52 -7.49
CA GLY A 104 3.49 6.29 -7.21
C GLY A 104 3.48 5.25 -8.35
N ASP A 105 2.39 5.18 -9.14
CA ASP A 105 2.31 4.29 -10.32
C ASP A 105 3.18 4.79 -11.49
N HIS A 106 3.41 6.10 -11.56
CA HIS A 106 4.37 6.67 -12.51
C HIS A 106 5.80 6.33 -12.14
N ILE A 107 6.16 6.49 -10.86
CA ILE A 107 7.49 6.16 -10.32
C ILE A 107 7.79 4.67 -10.47
N ALA A 108 6.86 3.81 -10.05
CA ALA A 108 7.08 2.36 -10.05
C ALA A 108 6.84 1.68 -11.41
N ARG A 109 6.44 2.44 -12.43
CA ARG A 109 6.04 1.93 -13.76
C ARG A 109 4.98 0.81 -13.64
N THR A 110 3.90 1.12 -12.93
CA THR A 110 2.75 0.23 -12.71
C THR A 110 1.44 0.92 -13.13
N LYS A 111 0.36 0.15 -13.12
CA LYS A 111 -1.03 0.58 -13.34
C LYS A 111 -2.00 -0.35 -12.61
N ILE A 112 -3.24 0.10 -12.42
CA ILE A 112 -4.33 -0.76 -11.97
C ILE A 112 -5.04 -1.35 -13.20
N GLY A 113 -5.30 -2.64 -13.17
CA GLY A 113 -6.13 -3.37 -14.15
C GLY A 113 -7.13 -4.28 -13.44
N ASP A 114 -8.12 -4.75 -14.18
CA ASP A 114 -9.06 -5.78 -13.72
C ASP A 114 -8.38 -7.15 -13.66
N GLU A 115 -8.85 -8.00 -12.75
CA GLU A 115 -8.47 -9.40 -12.62
C GLU A 115 -9.72 -10.29 -12.61
N ASN A 116 -9.64 -11.44 -13.27
CA ASN A 116 -10.74 -12.39 -13.33
C ASN A 116 -10.99 -13.02 -11.95
N THR A 117 -12.06 -12.56 -11.30
CA THR A 117 -12.77 -13.11 -10.14
C THR A 117 -12.00 -13.30 -8.82
N PHE A 118 -12.52 -12.65 -7.78
CA PHE A 118 -12.14 -12.78 -6.38
C PHE A 118 -12.33 -14.19 -5.83
N ASN A 119 -11.33 -14.74 -5.14
CA ASN A 119 -11.49 -15.95 -4.34
C ASN A 119 -10.68 -15.84 -3.04
N LEU A 120 -11.34 -15.70 -1.88
CA LEU A 120 -10.65 -15.64 -0.57
C LEU A 120 -9.82 -16.89 -0.27
N LYS A 121 -10.24 -18.07 -0.76
CA LYS A 121 -9.45 -19.29 -0.63
C LYS A 121 -8.12 -19.18 -1.38
N SER A 122 -8.03 -18.31 -2.39
CA SER A 122 -6.78 -18.05 -3.12
C SER A 122 -5.72 -17.43 -2.22
N ILE A 123 -6.06 -16.57 -1.24
CA ILE A 123 -5.05 -15.96 -0.37
C ILE A 123 -4.29 -17.04 0.40
N GLN A 124 -5.00 -18.00 0.99
CA GLN A 124 -4.36 -19.06 1.76
C GLN A 124 -3.48 -19.94 0.88
N THR A 125 -3.94 -20.29 -0.33
CA THR A 125 -3.15 -21.07 -1.29
C THR A 125 -1.93 -20.28 -1.77
N GLU A 126 -2.12 -19.03 -2.18
CA GLU A 126 -1.06 -18.12 -2.61
C GLU A 126 0.01 -17.96 -1.52
N LEU A 127 -0.38 -17.80 -0.24
CA LEU A 127 0.55 -17.70 0.88
C LEU A 127 1.31 -19.00 1.14
N LYS A 128 0.66 -20.16 1.02
CA LYS A 128 1.32 -21.47 1.19
C LYS A 128 2.36 -21.73 0.11
N GLU A 129 2.08 -21.29 -1.11
CA GLU A 129 2.98 -21.44 -2.26
C GLU A 129 4.00 -20.30 -2.36
N TYR A 130 3.81 -19.23 -1.59
CA TYR A 130 4.63 -18.04 -1.68
C TYR A 130 6.07 -18.32 -1.23
N ARG A 131 7.03 -17.97 -2.09
CA ARG A 131 8.45 -18.06 -1.78
C ARG A 131 9.00 -16.67 -1.55
N ILE A 132 9.69 -16.49 -0.42
CA ILE A 132 10.40 -15.25 -0.13
C ILE A 132 11.42 -15.01 -1.24
N ASN A 133 11.30 -13.86 -1.89
CA ASN A 133 12.21 -13.41 -2.94
C ASN A 133 12.92 -12.12 -2.50
N LYS A 134 13.94 -11.72 -3.28
CA LYS A 134 14.71 -10.51 -2.99
C LYS A 134 13.84 -9.24 -3.08
N GLU A 135 12.84 -9.23 -3.95
CA GLU A 135 11.92 -8.12 -4.16
C GLU A 135 11.08 -7.84 -2.90
N LEU A 136 10.61 -8.88 -2.21
CA LEU A 136 9.92 -8.79 -0.92
C LEU A 136 10.85 -8.22 0.14
N ILE A 137 12.06 -8.78 0.25
CA ILE A 137 13.05 -8.35 1.23
C ILE A 137 13.36 -6.86 1.04
N PHE A 138 13.59 -6.42 -0.21
CA PHE A 138 13.76 -5.01 -0.52
C PHE A 138 12.54 -4.16 -0.18
N GLY A 139 11.32 -4.62 -0.45
CA GLY A 139 10.09 -3.92 -0.09
C GLY A 139 9.92 -3.72 1.43
N VAL A 140 10.22 -4.76 2.22
CA VAL A 140 10.15 -4.69 3.69
C VAL A 140 11.22 -3.75 4.25
N ILE A 141 12.48 -3.92 3.83
CA ILE A 141 13.59 -3.04 4.24
C ILE A 141 13.27 -1.59 3.87
N PHE A 142 12.77 -1.35 2.66
CA PHE A 142 12.37 -0.02 2.20
C PHE A 142 11.27 0.59 3.07
N GLY A 143 10.25 -0.19 3.46
CA GLY A 143 9.20 0.27 4.37
C GLY A 143 9.73 0.69 5.74
N ILE A 144 10.62 -0.12 6.33
CA ILE A 144 11.25 0.15 7.63
C ILE A 144 12.16 1.40 7.56
N LEU A 145 12.99 1.50 6.53
CA LEU A 145 13.86 2.66 6.32
C LEU A 145 13.05 3.94 6.13
N ASN A 146 11.95 3.88 5.36
CA ASN A 146 11.11 5.06 5.14
C ASN A 146 10.49 5.59 6.45
N ILE A 147 9.92 4.72 7.29
CA ILE A 147 9.32 5.19 8.55
C ILE A 147 10.38 5.74 9.50
N TYR A 148 11.55 5.10 9.57
CA TYR A 148 12.67 5.59 10.37
C TYR A 148 13.10 6.99 9.94
N LEU A 149 13.31 7.20 8.63
CA LEU A 149 13.69 8.51 8.07
C LEU A 149 12.60 9.57 8.32
N LEU A 150 11.33 9.22 8.11
CA LEU A 150 10.20 10.13 8.32
C LEU A 150 10.12 10.60 9.78
N LEU A 151 10.23 9.67 10.75
CA LEU A 151 10.17 10.00 12.17
C LEU A 151 11.41 10.80 12.63
N SER A 152 12.60 10.46 12.11
CA SER A 152 13.82 11.21 12.38
C SER A 152 13.72 12.65 11.88
N PHE A 153 13.22 12.85 10.66
CA PHE A 153 13.01 14.17 10.09
C PHE A 153 11.94 14.97 10.85
N TYR A 154 10.84 14.34 11.25
CA TYR A 154 9.83 14.95 12.10
C TYR A 154 10.42 15.42 13.45
N GLY A 155 11.27 14.59 14.08
CA GLY A 155 11.97 14.95 15.31
C GLY A 155 12.84 16.19 15.16
N GLN A 156 13.58 16.30 14.04
CA GLN A 156 14.40 17.48 13.74
C GLN A 156 13.55 18.74 13.56
N ILE A 157 12.48 18.68 12.76
CA ILE A 157 11.57 19.83 12.56
C ILE A 157 10.95 20.26 13.88
N SER A 158 10.42 19.32 14.66
CA SER A 158 9.80 19.61 15.96
C SER A 158 10.79 20.34 16.87
N SER A 159 12.03 19.86 16.95
CA SER A 159 13.08 20.49 17.76
C SER A 159 13.45 21.91 17.33
N LEU A 160 13.33 22.24 16.04
CA LEU A 160 13.57 23.57 15.51
C LEU A 160 12.42 24.53 15.82
N LEU A 161 11.18 24.03 15.84
CA LEU A 161 9.98 24.83 16.12
C LEU A 161 9.76 25.11 17.61
N THR A 162 10.30 24.27 18.49
CA THR A 162 10.23 24.44 19.95
C THR A 162 11.41 25.22 20.55
N LYS A 163 12.36 25.67 19.73
CA LYS A 163 13.43 26.60 20.11
C LYS A 163 13.03 28.03 19.75
#